data_AF-A0A7V5FRG0-F1
#
_entry.id   AF-A0A7V5FRG0-F1
#
_cell.length_a   1.000
_cell.length_b   1.000
_cell.length_c   1.000
_cell.angle_alpha   90.00
_cell.angle_beta   90.00
_cell.angle_gamma   90.00
#
_symmetry.space_group_name_H-M   'P 1'
#
loop_
_entity.id
_entity.type
_entity.pdbx_description
1 polymer ?
#
loop_
_entity_poly.entity_id
_entity_poly.type
_entity_poly.pdbx_seq_one_letter_code
_entity_poly.pdbx_strand_id
1 'polypeptide(L)'
;MDVITTHINADFDGLAAMVAAKKLYPEAELVFAGSQEKNLRDFLAQEFCNIYDFKKIKHIDLAAVSRLIVVDTRHPGRIGRLRECLKNPGLEIHLYDHHPDAPDDLKGTVEIVKAIGSTTSIFTEIFQEKHIRISEDEATLMALGIYEDTGFFLHSTTTPADLKAASWLLEQQANLDVVTQFVSHELSADQISLLGRLHQQARTYTIQSIDVVIAKLTLPEYIDGFAVLIRRLMVMENINVLFGLICMGERMYLIARSRIPEVNVGHIAREFGGGGHASAASATIRDMTLFEAEEKLIGLLHRYIKPKAIAGEIMSAPVLTIPPETSIDEANTVLTRYNITVLPVARHSPAEHGGKILPSGLLGMISRRVVEKAIFHKLGHLPVSEYMTTEIATLPVTATLADIQEQIIEHRQRLIPVMDGEQLIGVITRTDLLNLLVNDPAHLPKNLLQEDEHPSVERTRNLSALISDNLKKDIILLLRNVGEIADSLGYDAFVVGGFVRDLLLQVKNLDIDIVIEGDGIRFAKELARYHKGTARTHEKFGTATVILPDARRIDVATARLEYYEYPAAMPTVELSSIKLDLYRRDFTINAMAIHLNPDRFG
;
A
#
# COMPACT_ATOMS: atom_id res chain seq x y z
N MET A 1 -32.48 6.19 -38.86
CA MET A 1 -31.29 7.06 -38.96
C MET A 1 -30.29 6.66 -37.88
N ASP A 2 -29.01 6.93 -38.11
CA ASP A 2 -27.93 6.56 -37.21
C ASP A 2 -27.42 7.81 -36.49
N VAL A 3 -27.20 7.70 -35.18
CA VAL A 3 -26.74 8.82 -34.34
C VAL A 3 -25.54 8.39 -33.53
N ILE A 4 -24.49 9.20 -33.55
CA ILE A 4 -23.32 9.09 -32.66
C ILE A 4 -23.46 10.10 -31.54
N THR A 5 -23.25 9.67 -30.30
CA THR A 5 -23.31 10.54 -29.13
C THR A 5 -22.32 10.10 -28.04
N THR A 6 -22.05 11.02 -27.11
CA THR A 6 -21.31 10.80 -25.87
C THR A 6 -22.15 11.28 -24.67
N HIS A 7 -21.60 11.27 -23.47
CA HIS A 7 -22.25 11.74 -22.26
C HIS A 7 -22.57 13.25 -22.27
N ILE A 8 -23.49 13.65 -21.38
CA ILE A 8 -23.70 15.04 -20.97
C ILE A 8 -22.43 15.57 -20.31
N ASN A 9 -22.18 16.87 -20.47
CA ASN A 9 -20.90 17.49 -20.08
C ASN A 9 -19.73 16.79 -20.78
N ALA A 10 -19.81 16.71 -22.12
CA ALA A 10 -18.80 16.07 -22.94
C ALA A 10 -17.44 16.74 -22.74
N ASP A 11 -16.40 15.91 -22.62
CA ASP A 11 -14.98 16.27 -22.54
C ASP A 11 -14.27 15.92 -23.86
N PHE A 12 -12.93 15.99 -23.88
CA PHE A 12 -12.21 15.70 -25.11
C PHE A 12 -12.15 14.22 -25.47
N ASP A 13 -12.17 13.29 -24.52
CA ASP A 13 -12.24 11.86 -24.85
C ASP A 13 -13.58 11.54 -25.52
N GLY A 14 -14.68 12.05 -24.97
CA GLY A 14 -15.99 11.96 -25.57
C GLY A 14 -16.05 12.56 -26.98
N LEU A 15 -15.53 13.78 -27.19
CA LEU A 15 -15.49 14.40 -28.54
C LEU A 15 -14.61 13.59 -29.51
N ALA A 16 -13.40 13.22 -29.09
CA ALA A 16 -12.46 12.48 -29.94
C ALA A 16 -13.02 11.12 -30.35
N ALA A 17 -13.62 10.40 -29.40
CA ALA A 17 -14.31 9.14 -29.66
C ALA A 17 -15.51 9.32 -30.59
N MET A 18 -16.26 10.43 -30.49
CA MET A 18 -17.37 10.71 -31.43
C MET A 18 -16.85 10.90 -32.86
N VAL A 19 -15.78 11.68 -33.04
CA VAL A 19 -15.15 11.89 -34.35
C VAL A 19 -14.54 10.59 -34.89
N ALA A 20 -13.90 9.79 -34.03
CA ALA A 20 -13.39 8.49 -34.42
C ALA A 20 -14.51 7.51 -34.82
N ALA A 21 -15.63 7.49 -34.10
CA ALA A 21 -16.81 6.72 -34.46
C ALA A 21 -17.39 7.16 -35.82
N LYS A 22 -17.38 8.46 -36.15
CA LYS A 22 -17.85 8.97 -37.45
C LYS A 22 -17.07 8.38 -38.63
N LYS A 23 -15.80 8.03 -38.46
CA LYS A 23 -15.02 7.29 -39.49
C LYS A 23 -15.50 5.86 -39.69
N LEU A 24 -15.95 5.19 -38.61
CA LEU A 24 -16.52 3.85 -38.69
C LEU A 24 -17.96 3.85 -39.21
N TYR A 25 -18.69 4.96 -38.95
CA TYR A 25 -20.08 5.15 -39.34
C TYR A 25 -20.26 6.46 -40.14
N PRO A 26 -19.80 6.51 -41.41
CA PRO A 26 -19.79 7.76 -42.20
C PRO A 26 -21.16 8.41 -42.38
N GLU A 27 -22.23 7.62 -42.39
CA GLU A 27 -23.61 8.08 -42.57
C GLU A 27 -24.29 8.54 -41.26
N ALA A 28 -23.66 8.33 -40.10
CA ALA A 28 -24.27 8.65 -38.80
C ALA A 28 -24.14 10.12 -38.44
N GLU A 29 -25.16 10.69 -37.81
CA GLU A 29 -25.19 12.10 -37.40
C GLU A 29 -24.49 12.30 -36.05
N LEU A 30 -23.61 13.29 -35.93
CA LEU A 30 -22.94 13.63 -34.67
C LEU A 30 -23.84 14.53 -33.82
N VAL A 31 -24.17 14.09 -32.62
CA VAL A 31 -25.12 14.78 -31.73
C VAL A 31 -24.62 14.74 -30.30
N PHE A 32 -24.37 15.91 -29.70
CA PHE A 32 -24.11 16.01 -28.27
C PHE A 32 -25.38 15.76 -27.45
N ALA A 33 -25.27 14.92 -26.42
CA ALA A 33 -26.36 14.61 -25.50
C ALA A 33 -26.76 15.80 -24.60
N GLY A 34 -25.85 16.76 -24.39
CA GLY A 34 -26.06 17.90 -23.49
C GLY A 34 -25.00 19.00 -23.65
N SER A 35 -24.62 19.62 -22.53
CA SER A 35 -23.55 20.61 -22.45
C SER A 35 -22.18 19.98 -22.69
N GLN A 36 -21.19 20.83 -22.93
CA GLN A 36 -19.77 20.50 -23.07
C GLN A 36 -18.99 21.15 -21.93
N GLU A 37 -17.85 20.56 -21.57
CA GLU A 37 -16.89 21.17 -20.66
C GLU A 37 -16.41 22.53 -21.17
N LYS A 38 -15.91 23.39 -20.28
CA LYS A 38 -15.45 24.73 -20.68
C LYS A 38 -14.33 24.66 -21.71
N ASN A 39 -13.28 23.88 -21.44
CA ASN A 39 -12.12 23.77 -22.34
C ASN A 39 -12.52 23.21 -23.70
N LEU A 40 -13.43 22.24 -23.72
CA LEU A 40 -14.00 21.71 -24.97
C LEU A 40 -14.76 22.79 -25.75
N ARG A 41 -15.59 23.61 -25.09
CA ARG A 41 -16.29 24.72 -25.77
C ARG A 41 -15.33 25.74 -26.34
N ASP A 42 -14.29 26.07 -25.59
CA ASP A 42 -13.26 27.02 -26.01
C ASP A 42 -12.47 26.46 -27.22
N PHE A 43 -12.23 25.15 -27.26
CA PHE A 43 -11.66 24.45 -28.41
C PHE A 43 -12.59 24.45 -29.64
N LEU A 44 -13.86 24.06 -29.46
CA LEU A 44 -14.87 24.02 -30.54
C LEU A 44 -15.15 25.41 -31.15
N ALA A 45 -14.91 26.48 -30.38
CA ALA A 45 -15.04 27.86 -30.85
C ALA A 45 -13.88 28.30 -31.77
N GLN A 46 -12.77 27.55 -31.81
CA GLN A 46 -11.66 27.78 -32.74
C GLN A 46 -11.91 27.09 -34.08
N GLU A 47 -11.25 27.55 -35.15
CA GLU A 47 -11.49 27.12 -36.54
C GLU A 47 -11.19 25.62 -36.83
N PHE A 48 -10.71 24.86 -35.84
CA PHE A 48 -10.42 23.42 -35.93
C PHE A 48 -11.66 22.56 -36.30
N CYS A 49 -12.88 23.02 -35.97
CA CYS A 49 -14.10 22.20 -36.11
C CYS A 49 -14.88 22.35 -37.42
N ASN A 50 -14.35 23.04 -38.43
CA ASN A 50 -15.02 23.18 -39.73
C ASN A 50 -15.10 21.86 -40.54
N ILE A 51 -14.53 20.75 -40.04
CA ILE A 51 -14.46 19.45 -40.72
C ILE A 51 -15.70 18.58 -40.43
N TYR A 52 -16.33 18.72 -39.25
CA TYR A 52 -17.42 17.86 -38.81
C TYR A 52 -18.66 18.68 -38.40
N ASP A 53 -19.81 18.35 -38.98
CA ASP A 53 -21.10 19.01 -38.66
C ASP A 53 -21.77 18.34 -37.46
N PHE A 54 -21.91 19.08 -36.36
CA PHE A 54 -22.59 18.64 -35.15
C PHE A 54 -24.03 19.15 -35.13
N LYS A 55 -24.99 18.23 -35.23
CA LYS A 55 -26.41 18.58 -35.20
C LYS A 55 -26.89 18.81 -33.79
N LYS A 56 -27.67 19.89 -33.62
CA LYS A 56 -28.37 20.15 -32.35
C LYS A 56 -29.45 19.08 -32.17
N ILE A 57 -29.53 18.51 -30.97
CA ILE A 57 -30.49 17.45 -30.62
C ILE A 57 -31.95 17.79 -30.97
N LYS A 58 -32.32 19.08 -30.90
CA LYS A 58 -33.66 19.58 -31.26
C LYS A 58 -34.01 19.43 -32.75
N HIS A 59 -33.04 19.17 -33.61
CA HIS A 59 -33.22 18.95 -35.05
C HIS A 59 -33.18 17.46 -35.43
N ILE A 60 -33.05 16.57 -34.44
CA ILE A 60 -33.05 15.12 -34.65
C ILE A 60 -34.44 14.59 -34.34
N ASP A 61 -35.00 13.83 -35.28
CA ASP A 61 -36.21 13.05 -35.02
C ASP A 61 -35.83 11.80 -34.23
N LEU A 62 -36.01 11.87 -32.91
CA LEU A 62 -35.67 10.79 -31.98
C LEU A 62 -36.43 9.49 -32.29
N ALA A 63 -37.65 9.57 -32.85
CA ALA A 63 -38.44 8.40 -33.19
C ALA A 63 -37.93 7.68 -34.45
N ALA A 64 -37.22 8.40 -35.33
CA ALA A 64 -36.64 7.85 -36.55
C ALA A 64 -35.25 7.22 -36.34
N VAL A 65 -34.68 7.29 -35.12
CA VAL A 65 -33.38 6.69 -34.80
C VAL A 65 -33.49 5.17 -34.78
N SER A 66 -32.74 4.53 -35.67
CA SER A 66 -32.69 3.06 -35.85
C SER A 66 -31.41 2.46 -35.27
N ARG A 67 -30.34 3.26 -35.17
CA ARG A 67 -29.10 2.84 -34.53
C ARG A 67 -28.49 3.98 -33.72
N LEU A 68 -28.09 3.67 -32.49
CA LEU A 68 -27.46 4.60 -31.56
C LEU A 68 -26.03 4.11 -31.26
N ILE A 69 -25.05 4.88 -31.68
CA ILE A 69 -23.64 4.66 -31.37
C ILE A 69 -23.30 5.54 -30.17
N VAL A 70 -23.08 4.92 -29.01
CA VAL A 70 -22.72 5.61 -27.77
C VAL A 70 -21.24 5.36 -27.52
N VAL A 71 -20.49 6.45 -27.39
CA VAL A 71 -19.08 6.41 -27.03
C VAL A 71 -18.88 7.02 -25.66
N ASP A 72 -17.88 6.51 -24.94
CA ASP A 72 -17.38 7.06 -23.68
C ASP A 72 -18.40 7.11 -22.54
N THR A 73 -19.45 6.31 -22.66
CA THR A 73 -20.37 6.03 -21.57
C THR A 73 -21.24 4.83 -21.90
N ARG A 74 -21.57 4.05 -20.87
CA ARG A 74 -22.66 3.06 -20.92
C ARG A 74 -23.86 3.44 -20.07
N HIS A 75 -23.80 4.55 -19.33
CA HIS A 75 -24.87 4.87 -18.40
C HIS A 75 -26.04 5.60 -19.12
N PRO A 76 -27.29 5.09 -19.08
CA PRO A 76 -28.42 5.67 -19.80
C PRO A 76 -28.77 7.09 -19.32
N GLY A 77 -28.51 7.39 -18.06
CA GLY A 77 -28.68 8.74 -17.51
C GLY A 77 -27.70 9.77 -18.07
N ARG A 78 -26.56 9.33 -18.63
CA ARG A 78 -25.53 10.21 -19.19
C ARG A 78 -25.80 10.61 -20.64
N ILE A 79 -26.71 9.98 -21.37
CA ILE A 79 -27.03 10.36 -22.77
C ILE A 79 -28.20 11.35 -22.92
N GLY A 80 -28.61 12.02 -21.83
CA GLY A 80 -29.56 13.14 -21.89
C GLY A 80 -30.89 12.77 -22.53
N ARG A 81 -31.36 13.59 -23.50
CA ARG A 81 -32.64 13.34 -24.20
C ARG A 81 -32.58 12.17 -25.19
N LEU A 82 -31.40 11.75 -25.65
CA LEU A 82 -31.25 10.60 -26.55
C LEU A 82 -31.68 9.29 -25.89
N ARG A 83 -31.83 9.25 -24.56
CA ARG A 83 -32.45 8.13 -23.85
C ARG A 83 -33.87 7.81 -24.33
N GLU A 84 -34.57 8.78 -24.92
CA GLU A 84 -35.91 8.57 -25.47
C GLU A 84 -35.88 7.57 -26.63
N CYS A 85 -34.79 7.54 -27.40
CA CYS A 85 -34.59 6.61 -28.52
C CYS A 85 -34.53 5.14 -28.05
N LEU A 86 -34.14 4.87 -26.80
CA LEU A 86 -34.02 3.51 -26.25
C LEU A 86 -35.35 2.74 -26.27
N LYS A 87 -36.48 3.45 -26.43
CA LYS A 87 -37.83 2.87 -26.54
C LYS A 87 -38.23 2.52 -27.98
N ASN A 88 -37.42 2.88 -28.97
CA ASN A 88 -37.74 2.67 -30.38
C ASN A 88 -37.72 1.18 -30.71
N PRO A 89 -38.72 0.66 -31.45
CA PRO A 89 -38.75 -0.73 -31.84
C PRO A 89 -37.61 -1.05 -32.81
N GLY A 90 -36.81 -2.07 -32.48
CA GLY A 90 -35.71 -2.52 -33.34
C GLY A 90 -34.47 -1.63 -33.31
N LEU A 91 -34.31 -0.77 -32.30
CA LEU A 91 -33.09 0.03 -32.13
C LEU A 91 -31.86 -0.87 -31.95
N GLU A 92 -30.84 -0.67 -32.77
CA GLU A 92 -29.49 -1.21 -32.55
C GLU A 92 -28.66 -0.25 -31.70
N ILE A 93 -27.94 -0.77 -30.70
CA ILE A 93 -27.07 0.05 -29.86
C ILE A 93 -25.63 -0.45 -30.01
N HIS A 94 -24.71 0.43 -30.37
CA HIS A 94 -23.28 0.13 -30.45
C HIS A 94 -22.55 0.91 -29.37
N LEU A 95 -21.85 0.22 -28.48
CA LEU A 95 -21.19 0.80 -27.31
C LEU A 95 -19.67 0.69 -27.46
N TYR A 96 -18.99 1.80 -27.23
CA TYR A 96 -17.53 1.90 -27.12
C TYR A 96 -17.22 2.62 -25.82
N ASP A 97 -16.62 1.95 -24.85
CA ASP A 97 -16.43 2.54 -23.52
C ASP A 97 -15.23 1.91 -22.80
N HIS A 98 -14.63 2.65 -21.88
CA HIS A 98 -13.52 2.18 -21.06
C HIS A 98 -13.83 2.15 -19.54
N HIS A 99 -14.99 2.70 -19.15
CA HIS A 99 -15.41 2.73 -17.76
C HIS A 99 -15.70 1.32 -17.19
N PRO A 100 -15.48 1.08 -15.87
CA PRO A 100 -15.86 -0.17 -15.23
C PRO A 100 -17.35 -0.48 -15.31
N ASP A 101 -17.70 -1.77 -15.24
CA ASP A 101 -19.11 -2.21 -15.28
C ASP A 101 -19.94 -1.66 -14.12
N ALA A 102 -21.12 -1.13 -14.45
CA ALA A 102 -22.13 -0.70 -13.51
C ALA A 102 -23.47 -1.45 -13.71
N PRO A 103 -24.29 -1.62 -12.65
CA PRO A 103 -25.53 -2.40 -12.74
C PRO A 103 -26.56 -1.88 -13.75
N ASP A 104 -26.58 -0.56 -13.96
CA ASP A 104 -27.56 0.15 -14.80
C ASP A 104 -27.02 0.43 -16.22
N ASP A 105 -25.92 -0.21 -16.62
CA ASP A 105 -25.32 0.00 -17.93
C ASP A 105 -26.23 -0.44 -19.07
N LEU A 106 -26.21 0.36 -20.14
CA LEU A 106 -26.80 0.03 -21.42
C LEU A 106 -26.18 -1.26 -21.95
N LYS A 107 -27.02 -2.07 -22.60
CA LYS A 107 -26.58 -3.23 -23.36
C LYS A 107 -26.74 -2.98 -24.85
N GLY A 108 -25.67 -3.24 -25.57
CA GLY A 108 -25.53 -3.03 -27.00
C GLY A 108 -25.73 -4.30 -27.80
N THR A 109 -26.13 -4.14 -29.06
CA THR A 109 -25.96 -5.16 -30.10
C THR A 109 -24.47 -5.37 -30.40
N VAL A 110 -23.68 -4.30 -30.28
CA VAL A 110 -22.20 -4.34 -30.36
C VAL A 110 -21.66 -3.68 -29.10
N GLU A 111 -20.74 -4.33 -28.41
CA GLU A 111 -20.09 -3.81 -27.21
C GLU A 111 -18.58 -4.00 -27.34
N ILE A 112 -17.84 -2.89 -27.41
CA ILE A 112 -16.38 -2.88 -27.35
C ILE A 112 -16.00 -2.12 -26.09
N VAL A 113 -15.90 -2.86 -24.99
CA VAL A 113 -15.55 -2.33 -23.67
C VAL A 113 -14.19 -2.87 -23.27
N LYS A 114 -13.24 -1.99 -22.95
CA LYS A 114 -11.88 -2.38 -22.54
C LYS A 114 -11.46 -1.61 -21.29
N ALA A 115 -10.84 -2.31 -20.34
CA ALA A 115 -10.24 -1.68 -19.16
C ALA A 115 -8.92 -0.98 -19.53
N ILE A 116 -9.02 0.16 -20.22
CA ILE A 116 -7.89 1.00 -20.63
C ILE A 116 -8.12 2.47 -20.23
N GLY A 117 -7.12 3.32 -20.44
CA GLY A 117 -7.10 4.67 -19.90
C GLY A 117 -7.94 5.71 -20.65
N SER A 118 -8.50 5.40 -21.83
CA SER A 118 -9.46 6.25 -22.54
C SER A 118 -10.26 5.46 -23.60
N THR A 119 -11.45 5.93 -23.94
CA THR A 119 -12.24 5.40 -25.07
C THR A 119 -11.54 5.66 -26.40
N THR A 120 -10.85 6.79 -26.55
CA THR A 120 -10.10 7.10 -27.77
C THR A 120 -9.01 6.09 -28.05
N SER A 121 -8.29 5.59 -27.04
CA SER A 121 -7.32 4.50 -27.20
C SER A 121 -7.92 3.25 -27.87
N ILE A 122 -9.19 2.93 -27.58
CA ILE A 122 -9.91 1.80 -28.20
C ILE A 122 -10.04 2.04 -29.71
N PHE A 123 -10.42 3.25 -30.12
CA PHE A 123 -10.54 3.60 -31.52
C PHE A 123 -9.19 3.58 -32.25
N THR A 124 -8.13 3.99 -31.58
CA THR A 124 -6.77 3.93 -32.12
C THR A 124 -6.34 2.50 -32.45
N GLU A 125 -6.67 1.53 -31.60
CA GLU A 125 -6.44 0.11 -31.87
C GLU A 125 -7.28 -0.37 -33.07
N ILE A 126 -8.57 -0.01 -33.12
CA ILE A 126 -9.46 -0.37 -34.22
C ILE A 126 -8.95 0.20 -35.56
N PHE A 127 -8.45 1.44 -35.56
CA PHE A 127 -7.92 2.07 -36.77
C PHE A 127 -6.65 1.40 -37.26
N GLN A 128 -5.76 1.00 -36.35
CA GLN A 128 -4.56 0.23 -36.69
C GLN A 128 -4.93 -1.14 -37.27
N GLU A 129 -5.85 -1.87 -36.63
CA GLU A 129 -6.30 -3.19 -37.10
C GLU A 129 -7.00 -3.14 -38.47
N LYS A 130 -7.79 -2.08 -38.72
CA LYS A 130 -8.53 -1.89 -39.97
C LYS A 130 -7.77 -1.09 -41.03
N HIS A 131 -6.54 -0.66 -40.73
CA HIS A 131 -5.72 0.20 -41.57
C HIS A 131 -6.45 1.49 -42.03
N ILE A 132 -7.21 2.11 -41.13
CA ILE A 132 -7.92 3.37 -41.39
C ILE A 132 -6.95 4.53 -41.27
N ARG A 133 -6.94 5.41 -42.27
CA ARG A 133 -6.14 6.64 -42.27
C ARG A 133 -6.89 7.78 -41.58
N ILE A 134 -6.15 8.54 -40.78
CA ILE A 134 -6.64 9.75 -40.13
C ILE A 134 -5.83 10.98 -40.58
N SER A 135 -6.44 12.16 -40.51
CA SER A 135 -5.74 13.42 -40.76
C SER A 135 -4.91 13.85 -39.54
N GLU A 136 -4.03 14.84 -39.74
CA GLU A 136 -3.30 15.48 -38.65
C GLU A 136 -4.23 16.06 -37.57
N ASP A 137 -5.34 16.68 -37.99
CA ASP A 137 -6.33 17.26 -37.08
C ASP A 137 -7.04 16.19 -36.25
N GLU A 138 -7.39 15.06 -36.88
CA GLU A 138 -8.00 13.91 -36.20
C GLU A 138 -7.01 13.25 -35.24
N ALA A 139 -5.75 13.10 -35.66
CA ALA A 139 -4.70 12.56 -34.81
C ALA A 139 -4.46 13.45 -33.58
N THR A 140 -4.46 14.77 -33.78
CA THR A 140 -4.32 15.76 -32.71
C THR A 140 -5.50 15.72 -31.74
N LEU A 141 -6.73 15.71 -32.24
CA LEU A 141 -7.93 15.60 -31.40
C LEU A 141 -7.95 14.29 -30.61
N MET A 142 -7.62 13.18 -31.24
CA MET A 142 -7.53 11.88 -30.56
C MET A 142 -6.42 11.87 -29.50
N ALA A 143 -5.27 12.49 -29.77
CA ALA A 143 -4.22 12.61 -28.77
C ALA A 143 -4.71 13.43 -27.57
N LEU A 144 -5.43 14.51 -27.82
CA LEU A 144 -5.98 15.37 -26.78
C LEU A 144 -6.91 14.58 -25.83
N GLY A 145 -7.80 13.75 -26.37
CA GLY A 145 -8.65 12.85 -25.57
C GLY A 145 -7.86 11.87 -24.69
N ILE A 146 -6.84 11.21 -25.25
CA ILE A 146 -5.97 10.29 -24.48
C ILE A 146 -5.22 11.03 -23.37
N TYR A 147 -4.61 12.19 -23.67
CA TYR A 147 -3.81 12.93 -22.69
C TYR A 147 -4.65 13.50 -21.54
N GLU A 148 -5.88 13.93 -21.81
CA GLU A 148 -6.81 14.40 -20.79
C GLU A 148 -7.22 13.28 -19.85
N ASP A 149 -7.73 12.17 -20.39
CA ASP A 149 -8.37 11.15 -19.57
C ASP A 149 -7.36 10.28 -18.78
N THR A 150 -6.15 10.13 -19.35
CA THR A 150 -5.02 9.50 -18.64
C THR A 150 -4.29 10.44 -17.69
N GLY A 151 -4.66 11.73 -17.65
CA GLY A 151 -3.99 12.74 -16.83
C GLY A 151 -2.50 12.84 -17.13
N PHE A 152 -2.15 12.99 -18.41
CA PHE A 152 -0.78 12.94 -18.92
C PHE A 152 -0.08 11.61 -18.59
N PHE A 153 -0.80 10.50 -18.69
CA PHE A 153 -0.33 9.15 -18.35
C PHE A 153 0.03 8.92 -16.86
N LEU A 154 -0.43 9.80 -15.97
CA LEU A 154 -0.15 9.70 -14.53
C LEU A 154 -1.31 9.09 -13.73
N HIS A 155 -2.48 8.93 -14.34
CA HIS A 155 -3.61 8.26 -13.69
C HIS A 155 -3.36 6.75 -13.58
N SER A 156 -3.81 6.13 -12.49
CA SER A 156 -3.66 4.68 -12.25
C SER A 156 -4.46 3.81 -13.22
N THR A 157 -5.42 4.40 -13.95
CA THR A 157 -6.18 3.77 -15.03
C THR A 157 -5.39 3.68 -16.34
N THR A 158 -4.27 4.41 -16.46
CA THR A 158 -3.41 4.38 -17.65
C THR A 158 -2.78 3.01 -17.84
N THR A 159 -2.82 2.49 -19.06
CA THR A 159 -2.26 1.19 -19.43
C THR A 159 -1.20 1.33 -20.52
N PRO A 160 -0.40 0.27 -20.81
CA PRO A 160 0.52 0.29 -21.93
C PRO A 160 -0.16 0.49 -23.31
N ALA A 161 -1.45 0.18 -23.43
CA ALA A 161 -2.21 0.39 -24.66
C ALA A 161 -2.35 1.89 -24.98
N ASP A 162 -2.56 2.72 -23.95
CA ASP A 162 -2.73 4.17 -24.09
C ASP A 162 -1.44 4.84 -24.59
N LEU A 163 -0.29 4.41 -24.07
CA LEU A 163 1.02 4.87 -24.53
C LEU A 163 1.31 4.46 -25.97
N LYS A 164 0.91 3.25 -26.38
CA LYS A 164 1.04 2.80 -27.78
C LYS A 164 0.11 3.57 -28.71
N ALA A 165 -1.13 3.81 -28.28
CA ALA A 165 -2.09 4.62 -29.02
C ALA A 165 -1.54 6.05 -29.22
N ALA A 166 -1.06 6.69 -28.17
CA ALA A 166 -0.42 8.01 -28.25
C ALA A 166 0.80 8.00 -29.18
N SER A 167 1.67 7.00 -29.08
CA SER A 167 2.82 6.83 -30.00
C SER A 167 2.37 6.77 -31.46
N TRP A 168 1.35 5.98 -31.77
CA TRP A 168 0.83 5.85 -33.13
C TRP A 168 0.20 7.16 -33.64
N LEU A 169 -0.52 7.90 -32.78
CA LEU A 169 -1.08 9.20 -33.15
C LEU A 169 0.01 10.22 -33.47
N LEU A 170 1.15 10.19 -32.77
CA LEU A 170 2.32 11.00 -33.10
C LEU A 170 2.95 10.61 -34.45
N GLU A 171 2.96 9.31 -34.80
CA GLU A 171 3.33 8.86 -36.15
C GLU A 171 2.36 9.38 -37.22
N GLN A 172 1.09 9.61 -36.87
CA GLN A 172 0.09 10.29 -37.71
C GLN A 172 0.17 11.82 -37.63
N GLN A 173 1.27 12.37 -37.11
CA GLN A 173 1.57 13.80 -37.00
C GLN A 173 0.72 14.59 -35.98
N ALA A 174 0.15 13.95 -34.95
CA ALA A 174 -0.55 14.66 -33.89
C ALA A 174 0.29 15.80 -33.28
N ASN A 175 -0.30 16.99 -33.16
CA ASN A 175 0.38 18.19 -32.70
C ASN A 175 0.31 18.34 -31.16
N LEU A 176 1.42 18.04 -30.48
CA LEU A 176 1.51 18.12 -29.02
C LEU A 176 1.47 19.54 -28.45
N ASP A 177 1.79 20.58 -29.23
CA ASP A 177 1.69 21.95 -28.76
C ASP A 177 0.21 22.33 -28.56
N VAL A 178 -0.65 21.90 -29.49
CA VAL A 178 -2.11 22.02 -29.36
C VAL A 178 -2.61 21.21 -28.16
N VAL A 179 -2.19 19.95 -28.01
CA VAL A 179 -2.57 19.13 -26.85
C VAL A 179 -2.20 19.83 -25.54
N THR A 180 -0.97 20.36 -25.45
CA THR A 180 -0.49 21.07 -24.26
C THR A 180 -1.34 22.30 -23.97
N GLN A 181 -1.71 23.08 -24.97
CA GLN A 181 -2.52 24.29 -24.81
C GLN A 181 -3.89 24.03 -24.15
N PHE A 182 -4.51 22.87 -24.42
CA PHE A 182 -5.88 22.58 -23.95
C PHE A 182 -5.96 21.63 -22.76
N VAL A 183 -5.00 20.71 -22.61
CA VAL A 183 -4.98 19.76 -21.48
C VAL A 183 -4.27 20.38 -20.26
N SER A 184 -3.34 21.32 -20.47
CA SER A 184 -2.64 21.96 -19.35
C SER A 184 -3.57 22.86 -18.53
N HIS A 185 -3.78 22.46 -17.28
CA HIS A 185 -4.42 23.31 -16.28
C HIS A 185 -3.36 24.25 -15.70
N GLU A 186 -2.94 25.23 -16.49
CA GLU A 186 -2.13 26.33 -15.99
C GLU A 186 -2.91 27.11 -14.94
N LEU A 187 -2.26 27.42 -13.82
CA LEU A 187 -2.88 28.25 -12.79
C LEU A 187 -3.00 29.68 -13.33
N SER A 188 -4.20 30.25 -13.29
CA SER A 188 -4.36 31.67 -13.60
C SER A 188 -3.54 32.54 -12.62
N ALA A 189 -3.22 33.77 -13.00
CA ALA A 189 -2.54 34.71 -12.11
C ALA A 189 -3.27 34.87 -10.76
N ASP A 190 -4.61 34.89 -10.79
CA ASP A 190 -5.44 34.94 -9.58
C ASP A 190 -5.29 33.67 -8.73
N GLN A 191 -5.28 32.50 -9.36
CA GLN A 191 -5.07 31.22 -8.67
C GLN A 191 -3.68 31.12 -8.04
N ILE A 192 -2.63 31.63 -8.71
CA ILE A 192 -1.28 31.72 -8.15
C ILE A 192 -1.26 32.65 -6.93
N SER A 193 -1.90 33.81 -7.02
CA SER A 193 -2.04 34.76 -5.91
C SER A 193 -2.75 34.13 -4.71
N LEU A 194 -3.85 33.40 -4.96
CA LEU A 194 -4.60 32.68 -3.93
C LEU A 194 -3.78 31.54 -3.30
N LEU A 195 -2.99 30.81 -4.09
CA LEU A 195 -2.11 29.76 -3.60
C LEU A 195 -1.04 30.33 -2.66
N GLY A 196 -0.45 31.48 -3.02
CA GLY A 196 0.49 32.20 -2.16
C GLY A 196 -0.15 32.63 -0.84
N ARG A 197 -1.38 33.15 -0.87
CA ARG A 197 -2.13 33.50 0.34
C ARG A 197 -2.46 32.28 1.21
N LEU A 198 -2.89 31.17 0.60
CA LEU A 198 -3.13 29.91 1.30
C LEU A 198 -1.88 29.40 2.02
N HIS A 199 -0.74 29.42 1.34
CA HIS A 199 0.55 29.01 1.92
C HIS A 199 0.93 29.88 3.13
N GLN A 200 0.81 31.21 3.03
CA GLN A 200 1.11 32.12 4.15
C GLN A 200 0.20 31.93 5.37
N GLN A 201 -1.07 31.56 5.14
CA GLN A 201 -2.07 31.34 6.18
C GLN A 201 -2.13 29.88 6.67
N ALA A 202 -1.32 28.99 6.10
CA ALA A 202 -1.21 27.62 6.57
C ALA A 202 -0.51 27.58 7.94
N ARG A 203 -1.01 26.72 8.83
CA ARG A 203 -0.45 26.46 10.15
C ARG A 203 -0.36 24.96 10.36
N THR A 204 0.77 24.50 10.88
CA THR A 204 1.01 23.09 11.19
C THR A 204 0.69 22.83 12.66
N TYR A 205 -0.08 21.78 12.90
CA TYR A 205 -0.43 21.27 14.22
C TYR A 205 0.09 19.84 14.32
N THR A 206 0.97 19.58 15.27
CA THR A 206 1.44 18.22 15.54
C THR A 206 0.49 17.55 16.52
N ILE A 207 -0.25 16.55 16.05
CA ILE A 207 -1.24 15.80 16.84
C ILE A 207 -0.80 14.34 16.86
N GLN A 208 -0.40 13.83 18.02
CA GLN A 208 0.07 12.43 18.18
C GLN A 208 1.16 12.05 17.15
N SER A 209 2.16 12.92 17.00
CA SER A 209 3.28 12.78 16.05
C SER A 209 2.93 12.88 14.56
N ILE A 210 1.68 13.22 14.23
CA ILE A 210 1.27 13.52 12.85
C ILE A 210 1.16 15.02 12.66
N ASP A 211 1.88 15.55 11.67
CA ASP A 211 1.77 16.94 11.25
C ASP A 211 0.52 17.15 10.39
N VAL A 212 -0.44 17.89 10.94
CA VAL A 212 -1.68 18.27 10.28
C VAL A 212 -1.62 19.76 9.92
N VAL A 213 -1.72 20.06 8.63
CA VAL A 213 -1.75 21.45 8.17
C VAL A 213 -3.19 21.93 8.06
N ILE A 214 -3.48 23.09 8.65
CA ILE A 214 -4.76 23.78 8.51
C ILE A 214 -4.49 25.13 7.82
N ALA A 215 -5.11 25.34 6.66
CA ALA A 215 -5.05 26.58 5.90
C ALA A 215 -6.39 27.30 5.95
N LYS A 216 -6.36 28.61 6.26
CA LYS A 216 -7.56 29.44 6.39
C LYS A 216 -7.56 30.56 5.37
N LEU A 217 -8.70 30.81 4.74
CA LEU A 217 -8.83 31.94 3.82
C LEU A 217 -10.25 32.49 3.78
N THR A 218 -10.37 33.81 3.72
CA THR A 218 -11.64 34.50 3.47
C THR A 218 -11.58 35.20 2.11
N LEU A 219 -12.63 35.00 1.33
CA LEU A 219 -12.79 35.48 -0.03
C LEU A 219 -14.16 36.16 -0.19
N PRO A 220 -14.23 37.29 -0.91
CA PRO A 220 -15.48 38.02 -1.12
C PRO A 220 -16.45 37.28 -2.03
N GLU A 221 -15.95 36.46 -2.95
CA GLU A 221 -16.74 35.77 -3.98
C GLU A 221 -16.46 34.26 -3.97
N TYR A 222 -17.40 33.50 -4.54
CA TYR A 222 -17.25 32.07 -4.74
C TYR A 222 -16.28 31.77 -5.88
N ILE A 223 -15.31 30.91 -5.60
CA ILE A 223 -14.31 30.46 -6.58
C ILE A 223 -14.54 28.98 -6.84
N ASP A 224 -14.89 28.67 -8.09
CA ASP A 224 -15.06 27.30 -8.52
C ASP A 224 -13.73 26.53 -8.55
N GLY A 225 -13.78 25.22 -8.27
CA GLY A 225 -12.58 24.37 -8.33
C GLY A 225 -11.51 24.64 -7.25
N PHE A 226 -11.83 25.32 -6.14
CA PHE A 226 -10.84 25.66 -5.11
C PHE A 226 -10.13 24.44 -4.48
N ALA A 227 -10.72 23.24 -4.55
CA ALA A 227 -10.08 22.00 -4.14
C ALA A 227 -8.80 21.69 -4.94
N VAL A 228 -8.67 22.19 -6.16
CA VAL A 228 -7.44 22.09 -6.98
C VAL A 228 -6.30 22.87 -6.33
N LEU A 229 -6.58 24.07 -5.79
CA LEU A 229 -5.58 24.87 -5.09
C LEU A 229 -5.10 24.19 -3.80
N ILE A 230 -6.01 23.59 -3.04
CA ILE A 230 -5.67 22.79 -1.84
C ILE A 230 -4.78 21.60 -2.23
N ARG A 231 -5.12 20.85 -3.29
CA ARG A 231 -4.29 19.75 -3.80
C ARG A 231 -2.91 20.25 -4.27
N ARG A 232 -2.84 21.38 -4.99
CA ARG A 232 -1.58 21.98 -5.44
C ARG A 232 -0.68 22.36 -4.27
N LEU A 233 -1.23 23.00 -3.23
CA LEU A 233 -0.49 23.31 -2.00
C LEU A 233 0.06 22.05 -1.34
N MET A 234 -0.77 21.01 -1.22
CA MET A 234 -0.39 19.72 -0.64
C MET A 234 0.77 19.06 -1.40
N VAL A 235 0.76 19.13 -2.73
CA VAL A 235 1.85 18.60 -3.57
C VAL A 235 3.10 19.46 -3.48
N MET A 236 2.97 20.77 -3.58
CA MET A 236 4.08 21.73 -3.56
C MET A 236 4.90 21.64 -2.27
N GLU A 237 4.22 21.56 -1.13
CA GLU A 237 4.84 21.53 0.20
C GLU A 237 5.04 20.11 0.74
N ASN A 238 4.74 19.08 -0.05
CA ASN A 238 4.78 17.67 0.35
C ASN A 238 4.03 17.37 1.67
N ILE A 239 2.84 17.94 1.83
CA ILE A 239 2.03 17.81 3.05
C ILE A 239 1.29 16.47 3.05
N ASN A 240 1.32 15.76 4.18
CA ASN A 240 0.60 14.48 4.34
C ASN A 240 -0.88 14.67 4.63
N VAL A 241 -1.24 15.63 5.48
CA VAL A 241 -2.63 15.90 5.88
C VAL A 241 -2.90 17.41 5.82
N LEU A 242 -3.90 17.81 5.04
CA LEU A 242 -4.25 19.22 4.83
C LEU A 242 -5.77 19.43 4.95
N PHE A 243 -6.16 20.39 5.78
CA PHE A 243 -7.52 20.90 5.88
C PHE A 243 -7.56 22.37 5.46
N GLY A 244 -8.38 22.70 4.47
CA GLY A 244 -8.70 24.06 4.07
C GLY A 244 -10.03 24.50 4.68
N LEU A 245 -10.03 25.53 5.51
CA LEU A 245 -11.24 26.23 5.99
C LEU A 245 -11.39 27.54 5.21
N ILE A 246 -12.23 27.51 4.19
CA ILE A 246 -12.33 28.58 3.20
C ILE A 246 -13.69 29.23 3.27
N CYS A 247 -13.74 30.49 3.69
CA CYS A 247 -14.95 31.29 3.67
C CYS A 247 -15.04 32.01 2.32
N MET A 248 -16.11 31.76 1.56
CA MET A 248 -16.38 32.41 0.28
C MET A 248 -17.77 33.05 0.33
N GLY A 249 -17.82 34.38 0.35
CA GLY A 249 -19.06 35.11 0.61
C GLY A 249 -19.62 34.76 1.99
N GLU A 250 -20.86 34.29 2.05
CA GLU A 250 -21.55 33.93 3.30
C GLU A 250 -21.37 32.46 3.71
N ARG A 251 -20.67 31.66 2.91
CA ARG A 251 -20.54 30.21 3.13
C ARG A 251 -19.12 29.81 3.46
N MET A 252 -18.98 28.91 4.43
CA MET A 252 -17.70 28.29 4.74
C MET A 252 -17.63 26.87 4.18
N TYR A 253 -16.49 26.55 3.60
CA TYR A 253 -16.18 25.26 3.01
C TYR A 253 -15.00 24.64 3.75
N LEU A 254 -15.18 23.42 4.22
CA LEU A 254 -14.09 22.54 4.63
C LEU A 254 -13.69 21.68 3.44
N ILE A 255 -12.43 21.73 3.05
CA ILE A 255 -11.86 20.88 2.00
C ILE A 255 -10.69 20.13 2.62
N ALA A 256 -10.77 18.81 2.67
CA ALA A 256 -9.79 17.99 3.38
C ALA A 256 -9.13 16.96 2.47
N ARG A 257 -7.83 16.74 2.69
CA ARG A 257 -7.01 15.74 1.99
C ARG A 257 -6.05 15.04 2.95
N SER A 258 -5.90 13.75 2.76
CA SER A 258 -4.90 12.93 3.48
C SER A 258 -4.23 11.95 2.52
N ARG A 259 -2.91 11.79 2.67
CA ARG A 259 -2.09 10.74 2.03
C ARG A 259 -1.86 9.54 2.94
N ILE A 260 -2.23 9.65 4.21
CA ILE A 260 -1.90 8.67 5.24
C ILE A 260 -3.19 8.06 5.84
N PRO A 261 -3.25 6.74 6.03
CA PRO A 261 -4.47 6.06 6.49
C PRO A 261 -4.87 6.41 7.93
N GLU A 262 -3.93 6.89 8.75
CA GLU A 262 -4.11 7.28 10.15
C GLU A 262 -5.08 8.45 10.30
N VAL A 263 -5.23 9.28 9.26
CA VAL A 263 -6.17 10.40 9.24
C VAL A 263 -7.21 10.20 8.16
N ASN A 264 -8.36 9.64 8.56
CA ASN A 264 -9.53 9.52 7.71
C ASN A 264 -10.29 10.86 7.65
N VAL A 265 -10.05 11.63 6.59
CA VAL A 265 -10.67 12.96 6.44
C VAL A 265 -12.17 12.89 6.15
N GLY A 266 -12.65 11.77 5.59
CA GLY A 266 -14.07 11.53 5.34
C GLY A 266 -14.89 11.47 6.64
N HIS A 267 -14.34 10.88 7.70
CA HIS A 267 -15.00 10.83 9.00
C HIS A 267 -15.11 12.22 9.62
N ILE A 268 -14.01 12.99 9.56
CA ILE A 268 -13.96 14.36 10.09
C ILE A 268 -14.93 15.27 9.32
N ALA A 269 -15.02 15.15 7.99
CA ALA A 269 -15.93 15.96 7.19
C ALA A 269 -17.42 15.69 7.52
N ARG A 270 -17.80 14.45 7.87
CA ARG A 270 -19.18 14.12 8.27
C ARG A 270 -19.63 14.83 9.55
N GLU A 271 -18.71 15.08 10.48
CA GLU A 271 -18.98 15.84 11.72
C GLU A 271 -19.28 17.33 11.46
N PHE A 272 -18.91 17.81 10.26
CA PHE A 272 -19.26 19.13 9.74
C PHE A 272 -20.47 19.10 8.79
N GLY A 273 -21.20 17.98 8.69
CA GLY A 273 -22.35 17.81 7.80
C GLY A 273 -21.98 17.58 6.34
N GLY A 274 -20.73 17.20 6.05
CA GLY A 274 -20.24 16.87 4.71
C GLY A 274 -20.06 15.37 4.47
N GLY A 275 -19.14 15.02 3.59
CA GLY A 275 -18.84 13.64 3.22
C GLY A 275 -17.63 13.50 2.30
N GLY A 276 -17.30 12.26 1.95
CA GLY A 276 -16.18 11.91 1.08
C GLY A 276 -15.51 10.59 1.47
N HIS A 277 -14.34 10.37 0.88
CA HIS A 277 -13.48 9.21 1.10
C HIS A 277 -12.44 9.48 2.20
N ALA A 278 -11.74 8.44 2.64
CA ALA A 278 -10.71 8.54 3.68
C ALA A 278 -9.55 9.48 3.30
N SER A 279 -9.23 9.60 2.00
CA SER A 279 -8.16 10.44 1.48
C SER A 279 -8.62 11.83 1.01
N ALA A 280 -9.92 12.02 0.77
CA ALA A 280 -10.46 13.22 0.15
C ALA A 280 -11.92 13.44 0.53
N ALA A 281 -12.21 14.57 1.18
CA ALA A 281 -13.55 14.90 1.64
C ALA A 281 -13.82 16.40 1.62
N SER A 282 -15.09 16.78 1.72
CA SER A 282 -15.52 18.17 1.84
C SER A 282 -16.79 18.32 2.67
N ALA A 283 -17.00 19.50 3.24
CA ALA A 283 -18.22 19.88 3.94
C ALA A 283 -18.55 21.35 3.71
N THR A 284 -19.84 21.69 3.74
CA THR A 284 -20.29 23.08 3.79
C THR A 284 -20.76 23.39 5.20
N ILE A 285 -20.02 24.26 5.89
CA ILE A 285 -20.26 24.63 7.27
C ILE A 285 -21.22 25.82 7.29
N ARG A 286 -22.28 25.70 8.10
CA ARG A 286 -23.26 26.75 8.37
C ARG A 286 -23.19 27.12 9.85
N ASP A 287 -23.52 28.37 10.15
CA ASP A 287 -23.70 28.85 11.52
C ASP A 287 -22.46 28.69 12.43
N MET A 288 -21.26 28.81 11.86
CA MET A 288 -19.98 28.83 12.59
C MET A 288 -19.04 29.87 12.01
N THR A 289 -18.33 30.58 12.88
CA THR A 289 -17.20 31.42 12.52
C THR A 289 -15.97 30.57 12.16
N LEU A 290 -15.01 31.16 11.42
CA LEU A 290 -13.75 30.45 11.08
C LEU A 290 -13.02 29.94 12.33
N PHE A 291 -13.08 30.70 13.42
CA PHE A 291 -12.49 30.34 14.70
C PHE A 291 -13.19 29.14 15.35
N GLU A 292 -14.52 29.15 15.43
CA GLU A 292 -15.29 28.02 15.98
C GLU A 292 -15.13 26.75 15.15
N ALA A 293 -15.09 26.88 13.82
CA ALA A 293 -14.85 25.75 12.92
C ALA A 293 -13.45 25.15 13.10
N GLU A 294 -12.44 25.99 13.30
CA GLU A 294 -11.06 25.58 13.59
C GLU A 294 -10.95 24.88 14.94
N GLU A 295 -11.50 25.44 16.02
CA GLU A 295 -11.48 24.80 17.34
C GLU A 295 -12.20 23.45 17.32
N LYS A 296 -13.37 23.38 16.67
CA LYS A 296 -14.09 22.12 16.49
C LYS A 296 -13.26 21.12 15.68
N LEU A 297 -12.59 21.56 14.62
CA LEU A 297 -11.73 20.70 13.79
C LEU A 297 -10.57 20.13 14.62
N ILE A 298 -9.88 20.97 15.39
CA ILE A 298 -8.79 20.53 16.27
C ILE A 298 -9.29 19.52 17.29
N GLY A 299 -10.43 19.77 17.94
CA GLY A 299 -11.04 18.82 18.89
C GLY A 299 -11.38 17.47 18.24
N LEU A 300 -11.89 17.49 17.00
CA LEU A 300 -12.17 16.27 16.23
C LEU A 300 -10.88 15.52 15.85
N LEU A 301 -9.82 16.25 15.46
CA LEU A 301 -8.54 15.64 15.14
C LEU A 301 -7.95 14.91 16.35
N HIS A 302 -7.96 15.53 17.54
CA HIS A 302 -7.52 14.86 18.78
C HIS A 302 -8.35 13.61 19.13
N ARG A 303 -9.62 13.55 18.72
CA ARG A 303 -10.52 12.42 18.99
C ARG A 303 -10.37 11.27 17.98
N TYR A 304 -10.20 11.60 16.71
CA TYR A 304 -10.23 10.64 15.60
C TYR A 304 -8.86 10.19 15.13
N ILE A 305 -7.83 11.02 15.30
CA ILE A 305 -6.46 10.56 15.18
C ILE A 305 -6.18 9.73 16.43
N LYS A 306 -6.08 8.42 16.24
CA LYS A 306 -5.65 7.46 17.27
C LYS A 306 -4.39 6.76 16.76
N PRO A 307 -3.36 6.55 17.60
CA PRO A 307 -2.17 5.86 17.15
C PRO A 307 -2.50 4.39 16.91
N LYS A 308 -1.92 3.80 15.87
CA LYS A 308 -1.93 2.35 15.72
C LYS A 308 -1.07 1.75 16.84
N ALA A 309 -1.60 0.76 17.56
CA ALA A 309 -0.79 -0.04 18.47
C ALA A 309 0.25 -0.79 17.64
N ILE A 310 1.54 -0.55 17.90
CA ILE A 310 2.64 -1.12 17.11
C ILE A 310 3.62 -1.94 17.95
N ALA A 311 3.60 -1.82 19.28
CA ALA A 311 4.54 -2.54 20.14
C ALA A 311 4.51 -4.05 19.90
N GLY A 312 3.33 -4.65 19.83
CA GLY A 312 3.17 -6.07 19.49
C GLY A 312 3.59 -6.44 18.07
N GLU A 313 3.55 -5.51 17.10
CA GLU A 313 3.96 -5.76 15.72
C GLU A 313 5.48 -5.72 15.54
N ILE A 314 6.19 -4.92 16.36
CA ILE A 314 7.61 -4.61 16.15
C ILE A 314 8.55 -5.31 17.15
N MET A 315 8.00 -5.85 18.24
CA MET A 315 8.79 -6.50 19.27
C MET A 315 9.50 -7.76 18.74
N SER A 316 10.71 -8.01 19.24
CA SER A 316 11.39 -9.27 19.02
C SER A 316 10.88 -10.31 20.02
N ALA A 317 10.45 -11.47 19.52
CA ALA A 317 10.00 -12.63 20.28
C ALA A 317 10.52 -13.93 19.64
N PRO A 318 10.73 -15.02 20.41
CA PRO A 318 10.62 -15.12 21.87
C PRO A 318 11.76 -14.39 22.61
N VAL A 319 11.49 -13.92 23.82
CA VAL A 319 12.47 -13.18 24.62
C VAL A 319 13.43 -14.13 25.33
N LEU A 320 14.73 -13.89 25.17
CA LEU A 320 15.75 -14.58 25.93
C LEU A 320 15.84 -13.98 27.34
N THR A 321 15.64 -14.80 28.37
CA THR A 321 15.70 -14.38 29.79
C THR A 321 16.65 -15.28 30.58
N ILE A 322 17.18 -14.76 31.68
CA ILE A 322 17.96 -15.55 32.66
C ILE A 322 17.30 -15.54 34.04
N PRO A 323 17.43 -16.62 34.83
CA PRO A 323 17.08 -16.65 36.24
C PRO A 323 17.86 -15.63 37.08
N PRO A 324 17.30 -15.15 38.21
CA PRO A 324 18.02 -14.26 39.15
C PRO A 324 19.28 -14.89 39.76
N GLU A 325 19.28 -16.22 39.92
CA GLU A 325 20.36 -16.97 40.57
C GLU A 325 21.55 -17.26 39.63
N THR A 326 21.41 -16.98 38.33
CA THR A 326 22.46 -17.19 37.33
C THR A 326 23.68 -16.34 37.66
N SER A 327 24.87 -16.92 37.50
CA SER A 327 26.11 -16.18 37.78
C SER A 327 26.38 -15.10 36.72
N ILE A 328 27.14 -14.06 37.09
CA ILE A 328 27.54 -13.00 36.15
C ILE A 328 28.41 -13.55 35.01
N ASP A 329 29.25 -14.55 35.27
CA ASP A 329 30.05 -15.22 34.22
C ASP A 329 29.16 -15.95 33.21
N GLU A 330 28.15 -16.70 33.67
CA GLU A 330 27.17 -17.33 32.79
C GLU A 330 26.36 -16.30 32.00
N ALA A 331 25.93 -15.20 32.66
CA ALA A 331 25.24 -14.11 31.98
C ALA A 331 26.11 -13.46 30.89
N ASN A 332 27.42 -13.35 31.12
CA ASN A 332 28.38 -12.88 30.11
C ASN A 332 28.48 -13.84 28.92
N THR A 333 28.50 -15.15 29.19
CA THR A 333 28.47 -16.17 28.14
C THR A 333 27.22 -16.03 27.30
N VAL A 334 26.04 -15.84 27.92
CA VAL A 334 24.77 -15.65 27.20
C VAL A 334 24.79 -14.35 26.37
N LEU A 335 25.16 -13.21 26.97
CA LEU A 335 25.24 -11.92 26.26
C LEU A 335 26.18 -11.98 25.05
N THR A 336 27.34 -12.62 25.22
CA THR A 336 28.34 -12.78 24.16
C THR A 336 27.84 -13.73 23.09
N ARG A 337 27.27 -14.88 23.49
CA ARG A 337 26.77 -15.93 22.59
C ARG A 337 25.70 -15.41 21.64
N TYR A 338 24.72 -14.67 22.16
CA TYR A 338 23.62 -14.14 21.35
C TYR A 338 23.87 -12.73 20.80
N ASN A 339 25.07 -12.17 21.05
CA ASN A 339 25.43 -10.80 20.72
C ASN A 339 24.41 -9.75 21.20
N ILE A 340 23.86 -9.97 22.40
CA ILE A 340 22.85 -9.11 23.02
C ILE A 340 23.56 -8.15 24.00
N THR A 341 23.02 -6.94 24.14
CA THR A 341 23.60 -5.92 25.04
C THR A 341 22.92 -5.85 26.41
N VAL A 342 21.68 -6.32 26.53
CA VAL A 342 20.87 -6.31 27.75
C VAL A 342 20.05 -7.60 27.84
N LEU A 343 20.07 -8.27 28.98
CA LEU A 343 19.26 -9.45 29.27
C LEU A 343 18.18 -9.13 30.33
N PRO A 344 16.91 -9.42 30.06
CA PRO A 344 15.88 -9.48 31.08
C PRO A 344 16.12 -10.62 32.07
N VAL A 345 15.93 -10.34 33.35
CA VAL A 345 16.01 -11.29 34.46
C VAL A 345 14.60 -11.58 34.93
N ALA A 346 14.16 -12.83 34.82
CA ALA A 346 12.80 -13.26 35.14
C ALA A 346 12.79 -14.56 35.95
N ARG A 347 11.77 -14.78 36.76
CA ARG A 347 11.57 -16.08 37.41
C ARG A 347 10.99 -17.05 36.39
N HIS A 348 11.55 -18.25 36.25
CA HIS A 348 10.85 -19.29 35.49
C HIS A 348 9.63 -19.75 36.28
N SER A 349 8.45 -19.28 35.92
CA SER A 349 7.18 -19.89 36.32
C SER A 349 6.52 -20.50 35.09
N PRO A 350 6.16 -21.79 35.08
CA PRO A 350 5.49 -22.41 33.95
C PRO A 350 4.05 -21.91 33.88
N ALA A 351 3.78 -20.91 33.06
CA ALA A 351 2.43 -20.52 32.69
C ALA A 351 2.22 -20.89 31.22
N GLU A 352 1.36 -21.87 30.95
CA GLU A 352 0.94 -22.24 29.61
C GLU A 352 -0.04 -21.18 29.06
N HIS A 353 0.28 -20.60 27.91
CA HIS A 353 -0.66 -19.77 27.14
C HIS A 353 -0.54 -20.14 25.65
N GLY A 354 -1.63 -20.64 25.06
CA GLY A 354 -1.64 -21.03 23.64
C GLY A 354 -0.61 -22.10 23.24
N GLY A 355 -0.13 -22.95 24.17
CA GLY A 355 0.84 -24.01 23.89
C GLY A 355 2.32 -23.59 23.91
N LYS A 356 2.65 -22.32 24.19
CA LYS A 356 4.04 -21.81 24.33
C LYS A 356 4.36 -21.49 25.81
N ILE A 357 5.59 -21.78 26.25
CA ILE A 357 6.09 -21.46 27.61
C ILE A 357 6.68 -20.04 27.57
N LEU A 358 5.98 -19.08 28.18
CA LEU A 358 6.42 -17.68 28.24
C LEU A 358 7.02 -17.34 29.62
N PRO A 359 8.10 -16.53 29.71
CA PRO A 359 8.61 -16.05 30.98
C PRO A 359 7.58 -15.16 31.69
N SER A 360 7.40 -15.34 33.00
CA SER A 360 6.55 -14.50 33.85
C SER A 360 7.34 -14.00 35.05
N GLY A 361 6.93 -12.89 35.67
CA GLY A 361 7.63 -12.36 36.84
C GLY A 361 9.01 -11.79 36.50
N LEU A 362 9.02 -10.81 35.58
CA LEU A 362 10.19 -10.00 35.28
C LEU A 362 10.65 -9.24 36.54
N LEU A 363 11.90 -9.45 36.94
CA LEU A 363 12.50 -8.87 38.15
C LEU A 363 13.41 -7.68 37.87
N GLY A 364 14.04 -7.66 36.70
CA GLY A 364 15.04 -6.66 36.37
C GLY A 364 15.69 -6.90 35.02
N MET A 365 16.76 -6.16 34.74
CA MET A 365 17.61 -6.34 33.57
C MET A 365 19.09 -6.22 33.94
N ILE A 366 19.94 -6.97 33.26
CA ILE A 366 21.39 -6.85 33.38
C ILE A 366 22.02 -6.50 32.03
N SER A 367 22.85 -5.47 32.01
CA SER A 367 23.51 -5.01 30.79
C SER A 367 24.93 -5.58 30.67
N ARG A 368 25.40 -5.76 29.43
CA ARG A 368 26.78 -6.17 29.13
C ARG A 368 27.83 -5.30 29.82
N ARG A 369 27.58 -3.99 29.89
CA ARG A 369 28.48 -3.05 30.59
C ARG A 369 28.59 -3.36 32.09
N VAL A 370 27.48 -3.75 32.73
CA VAL A 370 27.48 -4.09 34.16
C VAL A 370 28.20 -5.41 34.38
N VAL A 371 27.91 -6.41 33.55
CA VAL A 371 28.56 -7.73 33.57
C VAL A 371 30.07 -7.62 33.38
N GLU A 372 30.53 -6.94 32.33
CA GLU A 372 31.97 -6.76 32.05
C GLU A 372 32.69 -6.05 33.20
N LYS A 373 32.05 -5.04 33.82
CA LYS A 373 32.60 -4.36 35.00
C LYS A 373 32.69 -5.30 36.21
N ALA A 374 31.65 -6.08 36.47
CA ALA A 374 31.64 -7.02 37.59
C ALA A 374 32.73 -8.10 37.41
N ILE A 375 32.89 -8.64 36.21
CA ILE A 375 33.97 -9.59 35.88
C ILE A 375 35.34 -8.95 36.07
N PHE A 376 35.54 -7.73 35.59
CA PHE A 376 36.80 -6.98 35.79
C PHE A 376 37.15 -6.83 37.28
N HIS A 377 36.13 -6.65 38.14
CA HIS A 377 36.28 -6.59 39.59
C HIS A 377 36.31 -7.96 40.29
N LYS A 378 36.39 -9.07 39.54
CA LYS A 378 36.42 -10.46 40.03
C LYS A 378 35.14 -10.92 40.73
N LEU A 379 34.01 -10.36 40.34
CA LEU A 379 32.68 -10.64 40.90
C LEU A 379 31.86 -11.60 40.00
N GLY A 380 32.48 -12.26 39.02
CA GLY A 380 31.80 -13.11 38.04
C GLY A 380 31.00 -14.28 38.63
N HIS A 381 31.41 -14.77 39.80
CA HIS A 381 30.74 -15.86 40.52
C HIS A 381 29.47 -15.43 41.28
N LEU A 382 29.23 -14.13 41.45
CA LEU A 382 28.05 -13.62 42.15
C LEU A 382 26.80 -13.72 41.26
N PRO A 383 25.61 -13.85 41.86
CA PRO A 383 24.36 -13.95 41.11
C PRO A 383 23.99 -12.61 40.46
N VAL A 384 23.36 -12.67 39.28
CA VAL A 384 22.90 -11.49 38.55
C VAL A 384 21.90 -10.64 39.32
N SER A 385 21.13 -11.26 40.24
CA SER A 385 20.17 -10.55 41.10
C SER A 385 20.79 -9.45 41.96
N GLU A 386 22.09 -9.54 42.29
CA GLU A 386 22.78 -8.53 43.10
C GLU A 386 23.20 -7.29 42.30
N TYR A 387 23.31 -7.41 40.97
CA TYR A 387 23.82 -6.35 40.09
C TYR A 387 22.83 -5.92 39.00
N MET A 388 21.69 -6.60 38.88
CA MET A 388 20.63 -6.21 37.94
C MET A 388 19.99 -4.89 38.33
N THR A 389 19.48 -4.18 37.33
CA THR A 389 18.63 -3.00 37.53
C THR A 389 17.19 -3.46 37.71
N THR A 390 16.55 -3.10 38.81
CA THR A 390 15.16 -3.46 39.15
C THR A 390 14.15 -2.38 38.74
N GLU A 391 14.58 -1.12 38.66
CA GLU A 391 13.77 -0.01 38.15
C GLU A 391 13.77 -0.05 36.62
N ILE A 392 12.82 -0.82 36.07
CA ILE A 392 12.68 -1.00 34.63
C ILE A 392 11.28 -0.55 34.20
N ALA A 393 11.24 0.26 33.15
CA ALA A 393 9.99 0.56 32.47
C ALA A 393 9.61 -0.60 31.55
N THR A 394 8.31 -0.85 31.44
CA THR A 394 7.72 -1.87 30.56
C THR A 394 6.60 -1.25 29.75
N LEU A 395 6.25 -1.86 28.62
CA LEU A 395 5.15 -1.42 27.77
C LEU A 395 4.15 -2.55 27.54
N PRO A 396 2.84 -2.26 27.45
CA PRO A 396 1.86 -3.25 27.02
C PRO A 396 2.02 -3.57 25.53
N VAL A 397 1.53 -4.74 25.08
CA VAL A 397 1.45 -5.10 23.64
C VAL A 397 0.69 -4.09 22.79
N THR A 398 -0.22 -3.32 23.42
CA THR A 398 -1.02 -2.26 22.79
C THR A 398 -0.31 -0.90 22.72
N ALA A 399 0.94 -0.80 23.17
CA ALA A 399 1.67 0.47 23.22
C ALA A 399 1.94 1.04 21.81
N THR A 400 2.01 2.36 21.77
CA THR A 400 2.14 3.18 20.55
C THR A 400 3.59 3.56 20.30
N LEU A 401 3.88 4.14 19.13
CA LEU A 401 5.23 4.63 18.81
C LEU A 401 5.71 5.70 19.79
N ALA A 402 4.81 6.59 20.20
CA ALA A 402 5.12 7.65 21.16
C ALA A 402 5.54 7.07 22.51
N ASP A 403 4.79 6.08 23.02
CA ASP A 403 5.12 5.41 24.29
C ASP A 403 6.50 4.74 24.21
N ILE A 404 6.82 4.11 23.07
CA ILE A 404 8.14 3.50 22.83
C ILE A 404 9.26 4.56 22.80
N GLN A 405 9.02 5.69 22.12
CA GLN A 405 9.99 6.79 22.03
C GLN A 405 10.26 7.42 23.39
N GLU A 406 9.22 7.71 24.18
CA GLU A 406 9.32 8.27 25.53
C GLU A 406 10.21 7.38 26.41
N GLN A 407 9.94 6.08 26.42
CA GLN A 407 10.71 5.12 27.24
C GLN A 407 12.17 4.95 26.78
N ILE A 408 12.45 4.96 25.48
CA ILE A 408 13.83 4.82 24.97
C ILE A 408 14.64 6.12 25.13
N ILE A 409 14.03 7.28 24.89
CA ILE A 409 14.69 8.59 24.81
C ILE A 409 14.76 9.23 26.19
N GLU A 410 13.62 9.43 26.85
CA GLU A 410 13.55 10.15 28.13
C GLU A 410 14.09 9.31 29.27
N HIS A 411 13.61 8.07 29.41
CA HIS A 411 14.07 7.14 30.44
C HIS A 411 15.40 6.46 30.10
N ARG A 412 15.99 6.78 28.93
CA ARG A 412 17.27 6.26 28.42
C ARG A 412 17.39 4.73 28.44
N GLN A 413 16.27 4.02 28.44
CA GLN A 413 16.27 2.57 28.46
C GLN A 413 16.64 2.03 27.07
N ARG A 414 17.59 1.10 26.99
CA ARG A 414 18.10 0.58 25.70
C ARG A 414 17.25 -0.56 25.14
N LEU A 415 16.56 -1.25 26.03
CA LEU A 415 15.69 -2.38 25.77
C LEU A 415 14.45 -2.22 26.63
N ILE A 416 13.28 -2.24 26.01
CA ILE A 416 11.98 -2.14 26.68
C ILE A 416 11.31 -3.51 26.63
N PRO A 417 11.08 -4.15 27.78
CA PRO A 417 10.25 -5.35 27.87
C PRO A 417 8.78 -5.02 27.54
N VAL A 418 8.20 -5.83 26.65
CA VAL A 418 6.78 -5.76 26.28
C VAL A 418 6.01 -6.84 27.02
N MET A 419 5.03 -6.42 27.80
CA MET A 419 4.26 -7.26 28.71
C MET A 419 2.83 -7.43 28.22
N ASP A 420 2.26 -8.61 28.44
CA ASP A 420 0.82 -8.84 28.41
C ASP A 420 0.38 -9.36 29.79
N GLY A 421 -0.23 -8.47 30.59
CA GLY A 421 -0.39 -8.70 32.02
C GLY A 421 0.96 -8.86 32.74
N GLU A 422 1.18 -10.02 33.37
CA GLU A 422 2.44 -10.36 34.06
C GLU A 422 3.44 -11.14 33.20
N GLN A 423 3.10 -11.41 31.94
CA GLN A 423 3.90 -12.22 31.03
C GLN A 423 4.78 -11.34 30.15
N LEU A 424 6.04 -11.74 29.99
CA LEU A 424 6.98 -11.11 29.08
C LEU A 424 6.82 -11.72 27.69
N ILE A 425 6.21 -10.97 26.77
CA ILE A 425 5.90 -11.45 25.42
C ILE A 425 7.02 -11.11 24.44
N GLY A 426 7.64 -9.94 24.59
CA GLY A 426 8.61 -9.43 23.63
C GLY A 426 9.56 -8.40 24.22
N VAL A 427 10.56 -8.00 23.44
CA VAL A 427 11.43 -6.86 23.77
C VAL A 427 11.56 -5.94 22.56
N ILE A 428 11.60 -4.63 22.81
CA ILE A 428 11.86 -3.60 21.80
C ILE A 428 13.17 -2.92 22.13
N THR A 429 14.09 -2.89 21.18
CA THR A 429 15.39 -2.23 21.34
C THR A 429 15.43 -0.89 20.62
N ARG A 430 16.44 -0.08 20.94
CA ARG A 430 16.73 1.16 20.19
C ARG A 430 16.91 0.92 18.69
N THR A 431 17.51 -0.20 18.31
CA THR A 431 17.70 -0.57 16.91
C THR A 431 16.36 -0.79 16.22
N ASP A 432 15.40 -1.44 16.90
CA ASP A 432 14.05 -1.67 16.36
C ASP A 432 13.31 -0.33 16.15
N LEU A 433 13.43 0.60 17.11
CA LEU A 433 12.87 1.95 16.97
C LEU A 433 13.50 2.73 15.81
N LEU A 434 14.83 2.69 15.66
CA LEU A 434 15.53 3.37 14.57
C LEU A 434 15.12 2.78 13.21
N ASN A 435 15.03 1.46 13.10
CA ASN A 435 14.57 0.79 11.89
C ASN A 435 13.14 1.20 11.53
N LEU A 436 12.25 1.35 12.51
CA LEU A 436 10.90 1.84 12.27
C LEU A 436 10.89 3.27 11.71
N LEU A 437 11.66 4.17 12.32
CA LEU A 437 11.72 5.57 11.92
C LEU A 437 12.35 5.76 10.53
N VAL A 438 13.32 4.92 10.16
CA VAL A 438 13.96 4.97 8.83
C VAL A 438 13.04 4.40 7.74
N ASN A 439 12.15 3.47 8.09
CA ASN A 439 11.24 2.82 7.15
C ASN A 439 9.93 3.59 6.90
N ASP A 440 9.66 4.67 7.64
CA ASP A 440 8.57 5.59 7.34
C ASP A 440 8.98 6.52 6.18
N PRO A 441 8.33 6.43 5.00
CA PRO A 441 8.65 7.30 3.86
C PRO A 441 8.47 8.79 4.16
N ALA A 442 7.78 9.17 5.25
CA ALA A 442 7.65 10.54 5.72
C ALA A 442 8.91 11.08 6.44
N HIS A 443 9.81 10.22 6.94
CA HIS A 443 10.94 10.61 7.79
C HIS A 443 12.32 10.41 7.18
N LEU A 444 12.43 9.94 5.93
CA LEU A 444 13.71 9.87 5.21
C LEU A 444 14.28 11.28 4.95
N PRO A 445 15.45 11.64 5.50
CA PRO A 445 16.19 12.80 5.03
C PRO A 445 16.66 12.49 3.61
N LYS A 446 16.25 13.32 2.63
CA LYS A 446 16.54 13.16 1.19
C LYS A 446 18.04 13.11 0.81
N ASN A 447 18.95 13.19 1.78
CA ASN A 447 20.40 13.35 1.58
C ASN A 447 21.26 12.18 2.09
N LEU A 448 20.68 11.04 2.48
CA LEU A 448 21.43 9.88 3.02
C LEU A 448 21.54 8.68 2.07
N LEU A 449 21.42 8.89 0.76
CA LEU A 449 21.82 7.89 -0.22
C LEU A 449 23.33 8.02 -0.50
N GLN A 450 24.14 7.36 0.31
CA GLN A 450 25.39 6.76 -0.17
C GLN A 450 25.10 5.27 -0.37
N GLU A 451 25.46 4.76 -1.55
CA GLU A 451 25.13 3.41 -2.05
C GLU A 451 25.89 2.26 -1.36
N ASP A 452 26.65 2.54 -0.30
CA ASP A 452 27.42 1.52 0.42
C ASP A 452 27.09 1.60 1.91
N GLU A 453 26.76 0.44 2.52
CA GLU A 453 26.35 0.22 3.93
C GLU A 453 24.84 0.23 4.23
N HIS A 454 24.11 -0.75 3.68
CA HIS A 454 22.85 -1.20 4.27
C HIS A 454 23.08 -2.35 5.27
N PRO A 455 22.74 -2.21 6.57
CA PRO A 455 22.35 -3.37 7.36
C PRO A 455 21.02 -3.91 6.81
N SER A 456 20.95 -5.24 6.65
CA SER A 456 19.82 -5.96 6.05
C SER A 456 18.50 -5.66 6.78
N VAL A 457 17.59 -4.98 6.07
CA VAL A 457 16.25 -4.59 6.51
C VAL A 457 15.31 -5.78 6.43
N GLU A 458 14.71 -6.20 7.55
CA GLU A 458 13.59 -7.15 7.56
C GLU A 458 12.35 -6.48 6.94
N ARG A 459 11.95 -6.92 5.75
CA ARG A 459 10.71 -6.51 5.09
C ARG A 459 9.70 -7.64 5.20
N THR A 460 8.61 -7.44 5.93
CA THR A 460 7.48 -8.37 5.91
C THR A 460 6.52 -7.98 4.78
N ARG A 461 6.13 -8.95 3.96
CA ARG A 461 5.14 -8.80 2.87
C ARG A 461 4.26 -10.04 2.88
N ASN A 462 2.96 -9.87 2.65
CA ASN A 462 2.06 -11.01 2.44
C ASN A 462 2.25 -11.51 1.00
N LEU A 463 2.71 -12.75 0.83
CA LEU A 463 2.93 -13.37 -0.48
C LEU A 463 1.86 -14.40 -0.84
N SER A 464 0.73 -14.44 -0.12
CA SER A 464 -0.36 -15.40 -0.36
C SER A 464 -0.90 -15.37 -1.79
N ALA A 465 -1.06 -14.17 -2.36
CA ALA A 465 -1.50 -14.00 -3.75
C ALA A 465 -0.45 -14.57 -4.72
N LEU A 466 0.81 -14.24 -4.49
CA LEU A 466 1.92 -14.66 -5.35
C LEU A 466 2.16 -16.17 -5.31
N ILE A 467 1.99 -16.80 -4.13
CA ILE A 467 1.94 -18.26 -3.95
C ILE A 467 0.80 -18.87 -4.76
N SER A 468 -0.39 -18.27 -4.68
CA SER A 468 -1.60 -18.79 -5.35
C SER A 468 -1.53 -18.69 -6.87
N ASP A 469 -0.93 -17.63 -7.39
CA ASP A 469 -0.85 -17.33 -8.82
C ASP A 469 0.29 -18.09 -9.52
N ASN A 470 1.40 -18.37 -8.82
CA ASN A 470 2.61 -18.92 -9.44
C ASN A 470 2.89 -20.40 -9.13
N LEU A 471 2.31 -20.95 -8.06
CA LEU A 471 2.53 -22.35 -7.69
C LEU A 471 1.37 -23.25 -8.13
N LYS A 472 1.70 -24.51 -8.44
CA LYS A 472 0.68 -25.53 -8.74
C LYS A 472 -0.10 -25.89 -7.46
N LYS A 473 -1.37 -26.27 -7.62
CA LYS A 473 -2.29 -26.62 -6.52
C LYS A 473 -1.73 -27.67 -5.56
N ASP A 474 -0.96 -28.63 -6.07
CA ASP A 474 -0.35 -29.69 -5.27
C ASP A 474 0.78 -29.18 -4.35
N ILE A 475 1.55 -28.17 -4.78
CA ILE A 475 2.58 -27.52 -3.96
C ILE A 475 1.93 -26.63 -2.90
N ILE A 476 0.89 -25.88 -3.27
CA ILE A 476 0.15 -25.03 -2.32
C ILE A 476 -0.45 -25.89 -1.19
N LEU A 477 -1.05 -27.04 -1.55
CA LEU A 477 -1.61 -27.97 -0.58
C LEU A 477 -0.51 -28.54 0.33
N LEU A 478 0.65 -28.89 -0.22
CA LEU A 478 1.79 -29.36 0.55
C LEU A 478 2.27 -28.32 1.57
N LEU A 479 2.44 -27.06 1.16
CA LEU A 479 2.86 -25.96 2.05
C LEU A 479 1.84 -25.71 3.18
N ARG A 480 0.54 -25.80 2.87
CA ARG A 480 -0.51 -25.69 3.90
C ARG A 480 -0.47 -26.86 4.89
N ASN A 481 -0.32 -28.09 4.41
CA ASN A 481 -0.19 -29.25 5.29
C ASN A 481 1.04 -29.13 6.21
N VAL A 482 2.16 -28.62 5.70
CA VAL A 482 3.36 -28.33 6.51
C VAL A 482 3.01 -27.37 7.64
N GLY A 483 2.30 -26.29 7.34
CA GLY A 483 1.81 -25.33 8.33
C GLY A 483 0.89 -25.94 9.38
N GLU A 484 -0.12 -26.70 8.95
CA GLU A 484 -1.10 -27.35 9.85
C GLU A 484 -0.44 -28.38 10.78
N ILE A 485 0.51 -29.17 10.27
CA ILE A 485 1.25 -30.16 11.07
C ILE A 485 2.14 -29.45 12.09
N ALA A 486 2.83 -28.38 11.68
CA ALA A 486 3.67 -27.61 12.60
C ALA A 486 2.84 -26.99 13.72
N ASP A 487 1.69 -26.41 13.38
CA ASP A 487 0.75 -25.81 14.31
C ASP A 487 0.23 -26.83 15.34
N SER A 488 -0.11 -28.04 14.88
CA SER A 488 -0.55 -29.14 15.76
C SER A 488 0.53 -29.61 16.75
N LEU A 489 1.80 -29.37 16.44
CA LEU A 489 2.95 -29.68 17.29
C LEU A 489 3.40 -28.49 18.15
N GLY A 490 2.76 -27.32 18.00
CA GLY A 490 3.14 -26.07 18.68
C GLY A 490 4.41 -25.43 18.11
N TYR A 491 4.74 -25.68 16.84
CA TYR A 491 5.92 -25.16 16.15
C TYR A 491 5.55 -24.15 15.08
N ASP A 492 6.47 -23.23 14.79
CA ASP A 492 6.37 -22.33 13.65
C ASP A 492 7.18 -22.90 12.47
N ALA A 493 6.55 -22.97 11.29
CA ALA A 493 7.15 -23.52 10.08
C ALA A 493 7.33 -22.44 9.00
N PHE A 494 8.49 -22.48 8.36
CA PHE A 494 8.88 -21.52 7.35
C PHE A 494 9.41 -22.24 6.11
N VAL A 495 9.03 -21.80 4.91
CA VAL A 495 9.78 -22.12 3.69
C VAL A 495 10.83 -21.05 3.47
N VAL A 496 12.06 -21.43 3.15
CA VAL A 496 13.21 -20.51 3.16
C VAL A 496 14.05 -20.57 1.88
N GLY A 497 14.98 -19.62 1.74
CA GLY A 497 16.10 -19.75 0.82
C GLY A 497 15.73 -19.55 -0.65
N GLY A 498 16.30 -20.42 -1.51
CA GLY A 498 16.19 -20.30 -2.97
C GLY A 498 14.75 -20.39 -3.47
N PHE A 499 13.89 -21.18 -2.80
CA PHE A 499 12.48 -21.28 -3.12
C PHE A 499 11.77 -19.92 -3.05
N VAL A 500 12.00 -19.17 -1.95
CA VAL A 500 11.38 -17.87 -1.72
C VAL A 500 11.85 -16.85 -2.75
N ARG A 501 13.16 -16.83 -3.03
CA ARG A 501 13.75 -15.97 -4.05
C ARG A 501 13.17 -16.24 -5.43
N ASP A 502 13.12 -17.51 -5.83
CA ASP A 502 12.70 -17.90 -7.16
C ASP A 502 11.19 -17.66 -7.34
N LEU A 503 10.39 -17.85 -6.28
CA LEU A 503 9.00 -17.45 -6.24
C LEU A 503 8.84 -15.94 -6.50
N LEU A 504 9.60 -15.08 -5.81
CA LEU A 504 9.58 -13.63 -6.01
C LEU A 504 10.01 -13.22 -7.44
N LEU A 505 10.93 -13.96 -8.04
CA LEU A 505 11.39 -13.75 -9.43
C LEU A 505 10.49 -14.42 -10.48
N GLN A 506 9.41 -15.10 -10.06
CA GLN A 506 8.52 -15.90 -10.92
C GLN A 506 9.26 -16.98 -11.73
N VAL A 507 10.35 -17.50 -11.17
CA VAL A 507 11.11 -18.63 -11.71
C VAL A 507 10.60 -19.92 -11.06
N LYS A 508 10.37 -20.95 -11.88
CA LYS A 508 9.91 -22.25 -11.37
C LYS A 508 11.04 -22.95 -10.63
N ASN A 509 10.91 -23.05 -9.31
CA ASN A 509 11.76 -23.87 -8.45
C ASN A 509 10.89 -24.89 -7.70
N LEU A 510 11.39 -26.13 -7.61
CA LEU A 510 10.75 -27.27 -6.94
C LEU A 510 11.53 -27.75 -5.71
N ASP A 511 12.61 -27.05 -5.35
CA ASP A 511 13.44 -27.36 -4.19
C ASP A 511 12.83 -26.69 -2.96
N ILE A 512 12.15 -27.46 -2.11
CA ILE A 512 11.42 -26.95 -0.95
C ILE A 512 12.25 -27.20 0.30
N ASP A 513 12.85 -26.11 0.78
CA ASP A 513 13.55 -26.07 2.06
C ASP A 513 12.63 -25.54 3.17
N ILE A 514 12.36 -26.37 4.16
CA ILE A 514 11.55 -26.03 5.33
C ILE A 514 12.45 -25.85 6.54
N VAL A 515 12.26 -24.75 7.27
CA VAL A 515 12.87 -24.51 8.58
C VAL A 515 11.78 -24.52 9.64
N ILE A 516 12.03 -25.24 10.73
CA ILE A 516 11.12 -25.38 11.87
C ILE A 516 11.73 -24.67 13.08
N GLU A 517 11.02 -23.69 13.64
CA GLU A 517 11.28 -23.17 14.99
C GLU A 517 10.71 -24.16 16.02
N GLY A 518 11.51 -25.17 16.37
CA GLY A 518 11.08 -26.31 17.18
C GLY A 518 11.91 -27.56 16.87
N ASP A 519 11.38 -28.74 17.15
CA ASP A 519 12.07 -29.99 16.80
C ASP A 519 11.79 -30.38 15.34
N GLY A 520 12.69 -29.99 14.44
CA GLY A 520 12.59 -30.30 13.01
C GLY A 520 12.65 -31.79 12.68
N ILE A 521 13.31 -32.61 13.52
CA ILE A 521 13.39 -34.07 13.30
C ILE A 521 12.05 -34.72 13.65
N ARG A 522 11.44 -34.32 14.77
CA ARG A 522 10.11 -34.75 15.15
C ARG A 522 9.08 -34.32 14.10
N PHE A 523 9.14 -33.06 13.66
CA PHE A 523 8.30 -32.56 12.58
C PHE A 523 8.45 -33.39 11.30
N ALA A 524 9.69 -33.65 10.84
CA ALA A 524 9.93 -34.43 9.63
C ALA A 524 9.38 -35.87 9.71
N LYS A 525 9.45 -36.51 10.89
CA LYS A 525 8.87 -37.83 11.12
C LYS A 525 7.33 -37.81 11.00
N GLU A 526 6.67 -36.78 11.54
CA GLU A 526 5.22 -36.63 11.41
C GLU A 526 4.79 -36.27 9.99
N LEU A 527 5.52 -35.37 9.31
CA LEU A 527 5.27 -35.03 7.92
C LEU A 527 5.37 -36.27 7.01
N ALA A 528 6.39 -37.11 7.22
CA ALA A 528 6.53 -38.36 6.50
C ALA A 528 5.38 -39.34 6.77
N ARG A 529 4.91 -39.46 8.03
CA ARG A 529 3.76 -40.30 8.37
C ARG A 529 2.48 -39.82 7.70
N TYR A 530 2.19 -38.52 7.78
CA TYR A 530 1.00 -37.92 7.20
C TYR A 530 0.90 -38.16 5.69
N HIS A 531 2.02 -38.01 4.97
CA HIS A 531 2.09 -38.21 3.54
C HIS A 531 2.43 -39.64 3.10
N LYS A 532 2.52 -40.61 4.03
CA LYS A 532 2.95 -42.00 3.75
C LYS A 532 4.31 -42.09 3.05
N GLY A 533 5.19 -41.15 3.35
CA GLY A 533 6.57 -41.07 2.85
C GLY A 533 7.59 -41.70 3.81
N THR A 534 8.86 -41.38 3.59
CA THR A 534 9.98 -41.80 4.46
C THR A 534 10.83 -40.62 4.87
N ALA A 535 11.32 -40.59 6.11
CA ALA A 535 12.23 -39.55 6.61
C ALA A 535 13.63 -40.13 6.83
N ARG A 536 14.66 -39.46 6.32
CA ARG A 536 16.08 -39.71 6.64
C ARG A 536 16.57 -38.60 7.55
N THR A 537 16.98 -38.94 8.76
CA THR A 537 17.31 -37.96 9.80
C THR A 537 18.81 -37.91 10.05
N HIS A 538 19.34 -36.71 10.23
CA HIS A 538 20.73 -36.45 10.61
C HIS A 538 20.76 -35.73 11.96
N GLU A 539 20.72 -36.51 13.05
CA GLU A 539 20.57 -36.00 14.42
C GLU A 539 21.64 -34.97 14.81
N LYS A 540 22.90 -35.17 14.38
CA LYS A 540 24.01 -34.24 14.67
C LYS A 540 23.83 -32.83 14.11
N PHE A 541 23.01 -32.66 13.06
CA PHE A 541 22.84 -31.38 12.37
C PHE A 541 21.43 -30.81 12.53
N GLY A 542 20.53 -31.51 13.22
CA GLY A 542 19.13 -31.10 13.36
C GLY A 542 18.38 -31.06 12.04
N THR A 543 18.81 -31.83 11.03
CA THR A 543 18.22 -31.86 9.69
C THR A 543 17.61 -33.21 9.36
N ALA A 544 16.63 -33.22 8.47
CA ALA A 544 16.00 -34.42 7.95
C ALA A 544 15.51 -34.20 6.52
N THR A 545 15.64 -35.21 5.67
CA THR A 545 15.04 -35.20 4.33
C THR A 545 13.81 -36.09 4.32
N VAL A 546 12.66 -35.53 3.95
CA VAL A 546 11.40 -36.25 3.77
C VAL A 546 11.23 -36.58 2.28
N ILE A 547 11.05 -37.87 1.98
CA ILE A 547 10.81 -38.37 0.63
C ILE A 547 9.34 -38.78 0.53
N LEU A 548 8.59 -38.07 -0.33
CA LEU A 548 7.18 -38.32 -0.59
C LEU A 548 6.98 -39.53 -1.54
N PRO A 549 5.77 -40.13 -1.59
CA PRO A 549 5.48 -41.28 -2.47
C PRO A 549 5.71 -41.04 -3.96
N ASP A 550 5.66 -39.79 -4.41
CA ASP A 550 5.92 -39.36 -5.78
C ASP A 550 7.40 -39.02 -6.04
N ALA A 551 8.28 -39.46 -5.14
CA ALA A 551 9.72 -39.24 -5.15
C ALA A 551 10.18 -37.78 -4.98
N ARG A 552 9.29 -36.84 -4.67
CA ARG A 552 9.69 -35.49 -4.26
C ARG A 552 10.42 -35.51 -2.92
N ARG A 553 11.40 -34.61 -2.80
CA ARG A 553 12.21 -34.44 -1.59
C ARG A 553 11.89 -33.09 -0.97
N ILE A 554 11.76 -33.09 0.35
CA ILE A 554 11.59 -31.89 1.16
C ILE A 554 12.70 -31.94 2.20
N ASP A 555 13.55 -30.93 2.19
CA ASP A 555 14.60 -30.81 3.19
C ASP A 555 14.06 -30.00 4.36
N VAL A 556 14.15 -30.58 5.55
CA VAL A 556 13.70 -30.00 6.81
C VAL A 556 14.93 -29.72 7.66
N ALA A 557 15.08 -28.48 8.08
CA ALA A 557 16.07 -28.05 9.03
C ALA A 557 15.40 -27.52 10.30
N THR A 558 16.03 -27.76 11.43
CA THR A 558 15.69 -27.07 12.67
C THR A 558 16.32 -25.68 12.63
N ALA A 559 15.55 -24.64 12.95
CA ALA A 559 16.05 -23.27 13.09
C ALA A 559 17.19 -23.28 14.12
N ARG A 560 18.37 -22.84 13.69
CA ARG A 560 19.58 -23.00 14.50
C ARG A 560 20.46 -21.77 14.55
N LEU A 561 21.05 -21.57 15.72
CA LEU A 561 22.22 -20.74 15.89
C LEU A 561 23.46 -21.64 15.81
N GLU A 562 24.42 -21.27 14.97
CA GLU A 562 25.69 -21.98 14.84
C GLU A 562 26.78 -21.22 15.61
N TYR A 563 27.38 -21.87 16.58
CA TYR A 563 28.52 -21.34 17.32
C TYR A 563 29.80 -22.09 16.98
N TYR A 564 30.84 -21.33 16.66
CA TYR A 564 32.20 -21.83 16.43
C TYR A 564 33.05 -21.45 17.64
N GLU A 565 33.47 -22.44 18.41
CA GLU A 565 34.29 -22.23 19.61
C GLU A 565 35.64 -21.56 19.28
N TYR A 566 36.15 -21.83 18.09
CA TYR A 566 37.33 -21.19 17.50
C TYR A 566 37.26 -21.25 15.96
N PRO A 567 38.01 -20.40 15.23
CA PRO A 567 38.07 -20.46 13.77
C PRO A 567 38.43 -21.86 13.26
N ALA A 568 37.65 -22.38 12.29
CA ALA A 568 37.76 -23.73 11.71
C ALA A 568 37.29 -24.92 12.59
N ALA A 569 36.63 -24.67 13.72
CA ALA A 569 35.89 -25.72 14.44
C ALA A 569 34.63 -26.17 13.67
N MET A 570 34.11 -27.37 13.98
CA MET A 570 32.76 -27.75 13.54
C MET A 570 31.72 -26.97 14.37
N PRO A 571 30.62 -26.49 13.76
CA PRO A 571 29.63 -25.70 14.48
C PRO A 571 28.89 -26.55 15.53
N THR A 572 28.64 -25.94 16.69
CA THR A 572 27.68 -26.47 17.66
C THR A 572 26.30 -25.88 17.34
N VAL A 573 25.27 -26.73 17.27
CA VAL A 573 23.92 -26.39 16.80
C VAL A 573 22.98 -26.31 18.01
N GLU A 574 22.40 -25.13 18.28
CA GLU A 574 21.35 -24.92 19.29
C GLU A 574 20.07 -24.36 18.65
N LEU A 575 18.90 -24.67 19.23
CA LEU A 575 17.58 -24.19 18.78
C LEU A 575 17.53 -22.66 18.81
N SER A 576 17.03 -22.04 17.73
CA SER A 576 16.90 -20.58 17.62
C SER A 576 15.62 -20.15 16.92
N SER A 577 15.39 -18.85 16.84
CA SER A 577 14.40 -18.27 15.93
C SER A 577 14.89 -18.28 14.48
N ILE A 578 13.95 -18.20 13.54
CA ILE A 578 14.13 -18.02 12.11
C ILE A 578 14.89 -16.74 11.83
N LYS A 579 14.65 -15.68 12.61
CA LYS A 579 15.40 -14.42 12.52
C LYS A 579 16.89 -14.66 12.67
N LEU A 580 17.31 -15.32 13.76
CA LEU A 580 18.71 -15.66 14.00
C LEU A 580 19.26 -16.65 12.97
N ASP A 581 18.44 -17.59 12.49
CA ASP A 581 18.82 -18.53 11.42
C ASP A 581 19.06 -17.85 10.07
N LEU A 582 18.30 -16.80 9.73
CA LEU A 582 18.47 -16.03 8.50
C LEU A 582 19.71 -15.13 8.57
N TYR A 583 19.98 -14.50 9.74
CA TYR A 583 21.13 -13.61 9.93
C TYR A 583 22.49 -14.29 9.78
N ARG A 584 22.58 -15.61 10.01
CA ARG A 584 23.82 -16.38 9.81
C ARG A 584 24.05 -16.85 8.37
N ARG A 585 23.12 -16.62 7.44
CA ARG A 585 23.26 -17.13 6.06
C ARG A 585 24.25 -16.25 5.30
N ASP A 586 25.30 -16.88 4.79
CA ASP A 586 26.41 -16.23 4.06
C ASP A 586 25.96 -15.37 2.87
N PHE A 587 24.81 -15.68 2.28
CA PHE A 587 24.23 -14.95 1.15
C PHE A 587 22.95 -14.22 1.56
N THR A 588 23.05 -12.89 1.67
CA THR A 588 21.91 -11.99 1.98
C THR A 588 20.72 -12.19 1.04
N ILE A 589 20.97 -12.51 -0.23
CA ILE A 589 19.92 -12.75 -1.24
C ILE A 589 19.11 -14.04 -1.01
N ASN A 590 19.56 -14.95 -0.13
CA ASN A 590 18.82 -16.17 0.25
C ASN A 590 18.37 -16.15 1.71
N ALA A 591 18.58 -15.02 2.42
CA ALA A 591 18.13 -14.82 3.79
C ALA A 591 16.65 -14.35 3.81
N MET A 592 15.78 -15.16 3.22
CA MET A 592 14.33 -14.92 3.16
C MET A 592 13.56 -16.15 3.64
N ALA A 593 12.41 -15.89 4.27
CA ALA A 593 11.51 -16.91 4.77
C ALA A 593 10.05 -16.49 4.52
N ILE A 594 9.19 -17.47 4.28
CA ILE A 594 7.73 -17.31 4.25
C ILE A 594 7.14 -18.20 5.33
N HIS A 595 6.27 -17.62 6.15
CA HIS A 595 5.60 -18.30 7.25
C HIS A 595 4.47 -19.20 6.70
N LEU A 596 4.35 -20.42 7.23
CA LEU A 596 3.43 -21.44 6.72
C LEU A 596 2.26 -21.78 7.67
N ASN A 597 2.33 -21.43 8.96
CA ASN A 597 1.21 -21.67 9.88
C ASN A 597 -0.10 -20.98 9.44
N PRO A 598 -1.28 -21.56 9.70
CA PRO A 598 -2.57 -21.08 9.19
C PRO A 598 -2.87 -19.59 9.47
N ASP A 599 -2.59 -19.13 10.69
CA ASP A 599 -2.88 -17.76 11.13
C ASP A 599 -2.00 -16.70 10.46
N ARG A 600 -0.86 -17.12 9.89
CA ARG A 600 0.17 -16.23 9.33
C ARG A 600 0.66 -16.70 7.96
N PHE A 601 -0.16 -17.46 7.24
CA PHE A 601 0.24 -18.06 5.97
C PHE A 601 0.57 -16.98 4.92
N GLY A 602 1.77 -17.07 4.33
CA GLY A 602 2.15 -16.36 3.11
C GLY A 602 2.86 -15.03 3.30
#